data_AF-A0AAU9QHB8-F1
#
_entry.id   AF-A0AAU9QHB8-F1
#
_cell.length_a   1.000
_cell.length_b   1.000
_cell.length_c   1.000
_cell.angle_alpha   90.00
_cell.angle_beta   90.00
_cell.angle_gamma   90.00
#
_symmetry.space_group_name_H-M   'P 1'
#
loop_
_entity.id
_entity.type
_entity.pdbx_description
1 polymer ?
#
loop_
_entity_poly.entity_id
_entity_poly.type
_entity_poly.pdbx_seq_one_letter_code
_entity_poly.pdbx_strand_id
1 'polypeptide(L)'
;MKFQYSFVAMSLALAGCGGGSGGDTSAPTYDVAGTIVSAGTLLDTPVCIDLNQNYVCDTTEPSAKTDNAGKFSLTSSDKNVLTSTILAQVDQGSNQTLRLAAPGQNLATGNTVNGVTTLLAGLVVDGKTVAQAEEIVKAQLTDAGVSLSGTVMSNAEASELDKLEQNTVALLAAMQPQQMTKGVALLAQSLSFQGKSLASSLLSKAEVSAFAEEIAAVAEQTVGSNDTGAVLHFADGAADVAEVQASYPGQDAEYGFDKEDKQTSTGAGFKFVKLDSQGAALAADATEWACTMDERTGLVWENKSADASSVQFKDRTFVYESATFKPYYEDLEVVGCVDAADGICSTSQYVEHINKQSLCGISDWRLPTYQEFYDVLDLGETEKDADGNVYGMTTAYFPQQGKGSPDVESGAIWLSDFTFNNYSSFNYEGALQFAVVAAKGADRGYVSFVEIYSDKVERDTGTSFQFPIRLVAVKGQ
;
A
#
# COMPACT_ATOMS: atom_id res chain seq x y z
N MET A 1 -46.27 -17.91 -13.93
CA MET A 1 -46.30 -17.06 -15.14
C MET A 1 -44.89 -16.51 -15.33
N LYS A 2 -44.33 -16.72 -16.52
CA LYS A 2 -42.98 -16.24 -16.89
C LYS A 2 -43.00 -14.71 -16.98
N PHE A 3 -42.06 -14.02 -16.35
CA PHE A 3 -41.69 -12.66 -16.75
C PHE A 3 -40.24 -12.65 -17.17
N GLN A 4 -40.06 -12.24 -18.43
CA GLN A 4 -38.80 -12.19 -19.15
C GLN A 4 -38.03 -10.93 -18.74
N TYR A 5 -36.72 -11.09 -18.56
CA TYR A 5 -35.76 -9.99 -18.45
C TYR A 5 -35.68 -9.25 -19.80
N SER A 6 -36.00 -7.96 -19.80
CA SER A 6 -35.61 -7.04 -20.88
C SER A 6 -34.40 -6.25 -20.41
N PHE A 7 -33.23 -6.61 -20.95
CA PHE A 7 -32.07 -5.75 -21.03
C PHE A 7 -32.44 -4.52 -21.89
N VAL A 8 -32.36 -3.32 -21.31
CA VAL A 8 -32.31 -2.08 -22.06
C VAL A 8 -30.91 -1.51 -21.90
N ALA A 9 -30.08 -1.74 -22.92
CA ALA A 9 -28.84 -1.03 -23.12
C ALA A 9 -29.17 0.41 -23.51
N MET A 10 -28.84 1.37 -22.66
CA MET A 10 -28.79 2.79 -23.03
C MET A 10 -27.39 3.10 -23.57
N SER A 11 -27.30 3.07 -24.90
CA SER A 11 -26.19 3.62 -25.67
C SER A 11 -26.28 5.16 -25.65
N LEU A 12 -25.34 5.81 -24.95
CA LEU A 12 -25.11 7.25 -25.09
C LEU A 12 -24.45 7.52 -26.45
N ALA A 13 -25.20 8.15 -27.35
CA ALA A 13 -24.68 8.79 -28.55
C ALA A 13 -24.27 10.23 -28.20
N LEU A 14 -22.98 10.53 -28.17
CA LEU A 14 -22.49 11.89 -28.34
C LEU A 14 -22.20 12.12 -29.83
N ALA A 15 -23.02 12.97 -30.43
CA ALA A 15 -22.81 13.48 -31.78
C ALA A 15 -21.75 14.60 -31.76
N GLY A 16 -20.60 14.32 -32.36
CA GLY A 16 -19.61 15.31 -32.79
C GLY A 16 -19.46 15.23 -34.31
N CYS A 17 -19.56 16.37 -34.98
CA CYS A 17 -19.66 16.54 -36.43
C CYS A 17 -18.35 16.19 -37.18
N GLY A 18 -18.45 15.49 -38.33
CA GLY A 18 -17.36 15.36 -39.31
C GLY A 18 -17.41 14.07 -40.12
N GLY A 19 -18.06 14.12 -41.30
CA GLY A 19 -18.28 12.95 -42.14
C GLY A 19 -17.02 12.32 -42.73
N GLY A 20 -17.02 10.99 -42.82
CA GLY A 20 -16.01 10.20 -43.53
C GLY A 20 -16.10 8.70 -43.27
N SER A 21 -16.85 7.99 -44.11
CA SER A 21 -16.64 6.60 -44.55
C SER A 21 -15.98 5.58 -43.60
N GLY A 22 -16.77 4.60 -43.13
CA GLY A 22 -16.30 3.26 -42.78
C GLY A 22 -15.67 3.13 -41.39
N GLY A 23 -16.48 3.22 -40.34
CA GLY A 23 -16.05 2.88 -38.99
C GLY A 23 -16.16 1.38 -38.77
N ASP A 24 -15.01 0.71 -38.72
CA ASP A 24 -14.89 -0.67 -38.24
C ASP A 24 -15.50 -0.76 -36.82
N THR A 25 -16.49 -1.63 -36.64
CA THR A 25 -17.18 -1.83 -35.34
C THR A 25 -16.38 -2.74 -34.41
N SER A 26 -15.08 -2.90 -34.65
CA SER A 26 -14.19 -3.69 -33.83
C SER A 26 -13.94 -2.97 -32.50
N ALA A 27 -13.94 -3.72 -31.40
CA ALA A 27 -13.59 -3.18 -30.09
C ALA A 27 -12.17 -2.60 -30.16
N PRO A 28 -11.91 -1.45 -29.49
CA PRO A 28 -10.57 -0.87 -29.49
C PRO A 28 -9.56 -1.86 -28.91
N THR A 29 -8.37 -1.88 -29.50
CA THR A 29 -7.22 -2.61 -28.97
C THR A 29 -6.17 -1.62 -28.49
N TYR A 30 -5.37 -2.07 -27.54
CA TYR A 30 -4.32 -1.32 -26.88
C TYR A 30 -3.02 -2.08 -27.05
N ASP A 31 -2.02 -1.39 -27.59
CA ASP A 31 -0.68 -1.92 -27.79
C ASP A 31 0.23 -1.54 -26.64
N VAL A 32 1.14 -2.43 -26.28
CA VAL A 32 2.25 -2.18 -25.35
C VAL A 32 3.50 -2.80 -25.96
N ALA A 33 4.47 -1.97 -26.30
CA ALA A 33 5.75 -2.39 -26.83
C ALA A 33 6.92 -1.72 -26.10
N GLY A 34 8.04 -2.41 -26.08
CA GLY A 34 9.20 -1.99 -25.32
C GLY A 34 10.44 -2.83 -25.56
N THR A 35 11.48 -2.56 -24.77
CA THR A 35 12.77 -3.26 -24.83
C THR A 35 13.22 -3.62 -23.42
N ILE A 36 13.66 -4.86 -23.23
CA ILE A 36 14.39 -5.29 -22.03
C ILE A 36 15.84 -4.85 -22.19
N VAL A 37 16.37 -4.14 -21.19
CA VAL A 37 17.77 -3.72 -21.13
C VAL A 37 18.42 -4.43 -19.95
N SER A 38 19.02 -5.58 -20.23
CA SER A 38 19.71 -6.41 -19.23
C SER A 38 20.76 -7.28 -19.88
N ALA A 39 21.77 -7.69 -19.12
CA ALA A 39 22.62 -8.82 -19.49
C ALA A 39 21.81 -10.12 -19.43
N GLY A 40 22.13 -11.09 -20.31
CA GLY A 40 21.48 -12.40 -20.37
C GLY A 40 21.01 -12.79 -21.77
N THR A 41 20.35 -13.94 -21.88
CA THR A 41 19.70 -14.35 -23.14
C THR A 41 18.34 -13.66 -23.23
N LEU A 42 18.21 -12.75 -24.17
CA LEU A 42 16.98 -11.99 -24.38
C LEU A 42 16.06 -12.60 -25.45
N LEU A 43 16.46 -13.67 -26.13
CA LEU A 43 15.61 -14.35 -27.10
C LEU A 43 14.55 -15.19 -26.37
N ASP A 44 13.29 -15.09 -26.80
CA ASP A 44 12.15 -15.84 -26.25
C ASP A 44 11.90 -15.59 -24.74
N THR A 45 12.37 -14.47 -24.20
CA THR A 45 12.14 -14.06 -22.81
C THR A 45 10.64 -13.78 -22.61
N PRO A 46 9.99 -14.40 -21.60
CA PRO A 46 8.62 -14.07 -21.25
C PRO A 46 8.49 -12.62 -20.78
N VAL A 47 7.51 -11.90 -21.35
CA VAL A 47 7.07 -10.59 -20.90
C VAL A 47 5.56 -10.64 -20.70
N CYS A 48 5.06 -10.15 -19.58
CA CYS A 48 3.63 -10.11 -19.27
C CYS A 48 3.23 -8.77 -18.66
N ILE A 49 1.92 -8.51 -18.67
CA ILE A 49 1.32 -7.49 -17.83
C ILE A 49 0.98 -8.15 -16.50
N ASP A 50 1.74 -7.82 -15.45
CA ASP A 50 1.57 -8.37 -14.10
C ASP A 50 0.37 -7.71 -13.43
N LEU A 51 -0.80 -8.34 -13.58
CA LEU A 51 -2.09 -7.81 -13.14
C LEU A 51 -2.34 -8.09 -11.66
N ASN A 52 -1.77 -9.18 -11.13
CA ASN A 52 -1.91 -9.55 -9.72
C ASN A 52 -0.69 -9.12 -8.87
N GLN A 53 0.33 -8.53 -9.50
CA GLN A 53 1.52 -7.93 -8.86
C GLN A 53 2.33 -8.96 -8.07
N ASN A 54 2.32 -10.22 -8.51
CA ASN A 54 3.03 -11.32 -7.83
C ASN A 54 4.46 -11.53 -8.37
N TYR A 55 4.91 -10.72 -9.34
CA TYR A 55 6.20 -10.85 -10.02
C TYR A 55 6.38 -12.19 -10.74
N VAL A 56 5.30 -12.81 -11.22
CA VAL A 56 5.28 -14.04 -12.00
C VAL A 56 4.38 -13.87 -13.21
N CYS A 57 4.88 -14.18 -14.41
CA CYS A 57 4.03 -14.21 -15.60
C CYS A 57 3.09 -15.43 -15.57
N ASP A 58 1.85 -15.19 -15.16
CA ASP A 58 0.81 -16.21 -15.08
C ASP A 58 0.16 -16.51 -16.43
N THR A 59 -0.38 -17.71 -16.59
CA THR A 59 -1.02 -18.12 -17.86
C THR A 59 -2.28 -17.32 -18.22
N THR A 60 -2.87 -16.63 -17.25
CA THR A 60 -4.06 -15.78 -17.41
C THR A 60 -3.72 -14.35 -17.79
N GLU A 61 -2.44 -13.97 -17.76
CA GLU A 61 -2.01 -12.61 -18.02
C GLU A 61 -1.70 -12.38 -19.49
N PRO A 62 -2.03 -11.18 -20.02
CA PRO A 62 -1.57 -10.79 -21.34
C PRO A 62 -0.03 -10.90 -21.39
N SER A 63 0.47 -11.73 -22.31
CA SER A 63 1.90 -11.99 -22.42
C SER A 63 2.40 -12.03 -23.88
N ALA A 64 3.69 -11.78 -24.02
CA ALA A 64 4.44 -11.82 -25.26
C ALA A 64 5.83 -12.44 -25.00
N LYS A 65 6.57 -12.66 -26.08
CA LYS A 65 7.98 -13.04 -26.02
C LYS A 65 8.82 -12.02 -26.76
N THR A 66 10.06 -11.89 -26.33
CA THR A 66 11.01 -10.97 -26.93
C THR A 66 11.73 -11.56 -28.13
N ASP A 67 12.17 -10.68 -29.03
CA ASP A 67 13.16 -11.01 -30.05
C ASP A 67 14.59 -11.09 -29.46
N ASN A 68 15.58 -11.38 -30.30
CA ASN A 68 16.99 -11.45 -29.91
C ASN A 68 17.60 -10.10 -29.49
N ALA A 69 16.92 -8.97 -29.72
CA ALA A 69 17.31 -7.65 -29.24
C ALA A 69 16.56 -7.26 -27.95
N GLY A 70 15.77 -8.17 -27.35
CA GLY A 70 14.99 -7.90 -26.15
C GLY A 70 13.72 -7.10 -26.40
N LYS A 71 13.29 -6.92 -27.66
CA LYS A 71 12.08 -6.16 -27.99
C LYS A 71 10.85 -7.04 -27.87
N PHE A 72 9.78 -6.50 -27.30
CA PHE A 72 8.49 -7.16 -27.21
C PHE A 72 7.38 -6.24 -27.72
N SER A 73 6.27 -6.86 -28.12
CA SER A 73 5.03 -6.17 -28.47
C SER A 73 3.86 -7.05 -28.07
N LEU A 74 2.87 -6.44 -27.40
CA LEU A 74 1.65 -7.06 -26.95
C LEU A 74 0.46 -6.20 -27.39
N THR A 75 -0.62 -6.86 -27.82
CA THR A 75 -1.89 -6.20 -28.16
C THR A 75 -2.99 -6.84 -27.32
N SER A 76 -3.82 -6.03 -26.68
CA SER A 76 -4.93 -6.48 -25.83
C SER A 76 -6.20 -5.67 -26.07
N SER A 77 -7.36 -6.26 -25.83
CA SER A 77 -8.63 -5.52 -25.73
C SER A 77 -8.84 -4.89 -24.35
N ASP A 78 -8.06 -5.28 -23.35
CA ASP A 78 -8.08 -4.70 -22.01
C ASP A 78 -7.22 -3.44 -21.97
N LYS A 79 -7.81 -2.31 -21.56
CA LYS A 79 -7.11 -1.02 -21.43
C LYS A 79 -6.08 -1.05 -20.29
N ASN A 80 -6.27 -1.90 -19.27
CA ASN A 80 -5.41 -1.95 -18.09
C ASN A 80 -3.97 -2.32 -18.43
N VAL A 81 -3.70 -2.90 -19.61
CA VAL A 81 -2.33 -3.18 -20.09
C VAL A 81 -1.47 -1.91 -20.20
N LEU A 82 -2.08 -0.74 -20.37
CA LEU A 82 -1.39 0.53 -20.47
C LEU A 82 -0.99 1.11 -19.11
N THR A 83 -1.67 0.72 -18.03
CA THR A 83 -1.52 1.29 -16.69
C THR A 83 -0.95 0.31 -15.67
N SER A 84 -0.88 -0.97 -16.00
CA SER A 84 -0.37 -2.03 -15.13
C SER A 84 1.11 -2.29 -15.36
N THR A 85 1.76 -2.93 -14.39
CA THR A 85 3.20 -3.23 -14.43
C THR A 85 3.54 -4.17 -15.58
N ILE A 86 4.58 -3.84 -16.34
CA ILE A 86 5.17 -4.72 -17.34
C ILE A 86 6.26 -5.52 -16.64
N LEU A 87 6.21 -6.85 -16.70
CA LEU A 87 7.16 -7.75 -16.07
C LEU A 87 7.89 -8.58 -17.13
N ALA A 88 9.20 -8.71 -17.01
CA ALA A 88 10.05 -9.56 -17.82
C ALA A 88 10.78 -10.59 -16.95
N GLN A 89 10.83 -11.84 -17.41
CA GLN A 89 11.47 -12.97 -16.70
C GLN A 89 12.70 -13.47 -17.47
N VAL A 90 13.83 -12.78 -17.29
CA VAL A 90 15.09 -13.03 -18.00
C VAL A 90 15.79 -14.26 -17.41
N ASP A 91 16.06 -15.27 -18.24
CA ASP A 91 16.87 -16.42 -17.85
C ASP A 91 18.36 -16.02 -17.76
N GLN A 92 18.93 -16.15 -16.56
CA GLN A 92 20.35 -15.91 -16.29
C GLN A 92 21.19 -17.20 -16.33
N GLY A 93 20.55 -18.33 -16.64
CA GLY A 93 21.14 -19.67 -16.51
C GLY A 93 21.20 -20.14 -15.06
N SER A 94 21.73 -21.35 -14.85
CA SER A 94 21.88 -21.96 -13.52
C SER A 94 20.59 -22.03 -12.68
N ASN A 95 19.43 -22.17 -13.34
CA ASN A 95 18.08 -22.11 -12.74
C ASN A 95 17.75 -20.78 -12.05
N GLN A 96 18.39 -19.67 -12.45
CA GLN A 96 18.12 -18.34 -11.92
C GLN A 96 17.32 -17.52 -12.95
N THR A 97 16.17 -17.01 -12.52
CA THR A 97 15.33 -16.10 -13.31
C THR A 97 15.40 -14.71 -12.71
N LEU A 98 15.98 -13.77 -13.46
CA LEU A 98 15.95 -12.36 -13.12
C LEU A 98 14.61 -11.76 -13.53
N ARG A 99 13.93 -11.12 -12.58
CA ARG A 99 12.65 -10.45 -12.80
C ARG A 99 12.88 -8.95 -12.86
N LEU A 100 12.54 -8.36 -13.99
CA LEU A 100 12.65 -6.92 -14.23
C LEU A 100 11.26 -6.38 -14.55
N ALA A 101 10.96 -5.20 -14.03
CA ALA A 101 9.67 -4.58 -14.20
C ALA A 101 9.78 -3.13 -14.69
N ALA A 102 8.67 -2.61 -15.23
CA ALA A 102 8.48 -1.20 -15.48
C ALA A 102 7.03 -0.81 -15.12
N PRO A 103 6.80 0.37 -14.53
CA PRO A 103 5.44 0.82 -14.25
C PRO A 103 4.68 1.07 -15.55
N GLY A 104 3.35 0.91 -15.51
CA GLY A 104 2.48 1.30 -16.62
C GLY A 104 2.48 2.82 -16.80
N GLN A 105 2.78 3.30 -18.01
CA GLN A 105 2.97 4.73 -18.31
C GLN A 105 1.92 5.31 -19.26
N ASN A 106 0.89 4.54 -19.61
CA ASN A 106 -0.01 4.85 -20.72
C ASN A 106 0.70 5.01 -22.07
N LEU A 107 1.82 4.28 -22.26
CA LEU A 107 2.61 4.31 -23.49
C LEU A 107 2.40 3.07 -24.33
N ALA A 108 2.08 3.27 -25.61
CA ALA A 108 1.96 2.18 -26.56
C ALA A 108 3.31 1.59 -26.99
N THR A 109 4.37 2.41 -26.99
CA THR A 109 5.72 2.01 -27.41
C THR A 109 6.77 2.74 -26.58
N GLY A 110 8.00 2.24 -26.57
CA GLY A 110 9.13 2.89 -25.89
C GLY A 110 9.23 2.58 -24.40
N ASN A 111 8.49 1.57 -23.91
CA ASN A 111 8.65 1.10 -22.55
C ASN A 111 10.03 0.45 -22.38
N THR A 112 10.81 0.91 -21.40
CA THR A 112 12.11 0.33 -21.07
C THR A 112 11.94 -0.52 -19.83
N VAL A 113 12.46 -1.75 -19.85
CA VAL A 113 12.40 -2.69 -18.72
C VAL A 113 13.82 -3.04 -18.29
N ASN A 114 14.26 -2.51 -17.15
CA ASN A 114 15.57 -2.74 -16.55
C ASN A 114 15.51 -2.68 -15.01
N GLY A 115 16.64 -2.79 -14.32
CA GLY A 115 16.73 -2.71 -12.87
C GLY A 115 16.21 -1.36 -12.32
N VAL A 116 16.59 -0.24 -12.94
CA VAL A 116 16.13 1.09 -12.53
C VAL A 116 14.61 1.24 -12.63
N THR A 117 14.00 0.84 -13.75
CA THR A 117 12.54 0.89 -13.90
C THR A 117 11.84 -0.08 -12.97
N THR A 118 12.52 -1.14 -12.52
CA THR A 118 11.99 -2.10 -11.53
C THR A 118 11.82 -1.42 -10.17
N LEU A 119 12.75 -0.55 -9.77
CA LEU A 119 12.62 0.23 -8.52
C LEU A 119 11.37 1.12 -8.55
N LEU A 120 11.15 1.79 -9.69
CA LEU A 120 9.97 2.64 -9.87
C LEU A 120 8.69 1.81 -9.90
N ALA A 121 8.70 0.65 -10.55
CA ALA A 121 7.57 -0.28 -10.53
C ALA A 121 7.25 -0.74 -9.10
N GLY A 122 8.26 -1.06 -8.28
CA GLY A 122 8.06 -1.43 -6.88
C GLY A 122 7.43 -0.33 -6.04
N LEU A 123 7.86 0.93 -6.21
CA LEU A 123 7.21 2.07 -5.55
C LEU A 123 5.76 2.27 -6.01
N VAL A 124 5.46 2.00 -7.30
CA VAL A 124 4.10 2.10 -7.83
C VAL A 124 3.21 0.98 -7.28
N VAL A 125 3.73 -0.23 -7.15
CA VAL A 125 3.07 -1.36 -6.45
C VAL A 125 2.81 -1.01 -4.98
N ASP A 126 3.72 -0.29 -4.33
CA ASP A 126 3.57 0.30 -2.98
C ASP A 126 2.62 1.54 -2.95
N GLY A 127 1.81 1.74 -3.98
CA GLY A 127 0.77 2.77 -4.04
C GLY A 127 1.25 4.17 -4.42
N LYS A 128 2.52 4.37 -4.78
CA LYS A 128 2.99 5.67 -5.28
C LYS A 128 2.56 5.88 -6.74
N THR A 129 2.35 7.12 -7.14
CA THR A 129 2.24 7.46 -8.57
C THR A 129 3.61 7.38 -9.24
N VAL A 130 3.66 7.24 -10.57
CA VAL A 130 4.93 7.27 -11.32
C VAL A 130 5.73 8.54 -11.01
N ALA A 131 5.07 9.70 -10.92
CA ALA A 131 5.71 10.97 -10.58
C ALA A 131 6.33 10.95 -9.17
N GLN A 132 5.61 10.45 -8.16
CA GLN A 132 6.15 10.31 -6.80
C GLN A 132 7.31 9.31 -6.74
N ALA A 133 7.21 8.19 -7.45
CA ALA A 133 8.30 7.22 -7.53
C ALA A 133 9.56 7.86 -8.14
N GLU A 134 9.41 8.66 -9.20
CA GLU A 134 10.51 9.40 -9.81
C GLU A 134 11.11 10.44 -8.85
N GLU A 135 10.29 11.17 -8.10
CA GLU A 135 10.77 12.13 -7.09
C GLU A 135 11.58 11.44 -5.99
N ILE A 136 11.10 10.30 -5.47
CA ILE A 136 11.77 9.51 -4.43
C ILE A 136 13.14 9.04 -4.92
N VAL A 137 13.21 8.41 -6.11
CA VAL A 137 14.47 7.91 -6.65
C VAL A 137 15.40 9.08 -6.99
N LYS A 138 14.89 10.16 -7.60
CA LYS A 138 15.70 11.32 -8.01
C LYS A 138 16.28 12.09 -6.83
N ALA A 139 15.57 12.19 -5.71
CA ALA A 139 16.09 12.77 -4.47
C ALA A 139 17.33 11.99 -3.99
N GLN A 140 17.22 10.66 -3.91
CA GLN A 140 18.31 9.79 -3.47
C GLN A 140 19.51 9.79 -4.43
N LEU A 141 19.27 9.91 -5.74
CA LEU A 141 20.33 10.11 -6.73
C LEU A 141 21.07 11.43 -6.51
N THR A 142 20.33 12.51 -6.22
CA THR A 142 20.90 13.84 -5.94
C THR A 142 21.76 13.81 -4.68
N ASP A 143 21.28 13.16 -3.62
CA ASP A 143 22.03 12.98 -2.37
C ASP A 143 23.31 12.16 -2.57
N ALA A 144 23.32 11.24 -3.54
CA ALA A 144 24.48 10.47 -3.95
C ALA A 144 25.45 11.23 -4.88
N GLY A 145 25.13 12.49 -5.23
CA GLY A 145 25.90 13.30 -6.17
C GLY A 145 25.71 12.92 -7.64
N VAL A 146 24.67 12.17 -7.97
CA VAL A 146 24.33 11.75 -9.33
C VAL A 146 23.30 12.72 -9.91
N SER A 147 23.65 13.39 -11.01
CA SER A 147 22.77 14.35 -11.69
C SER A 147 22.22 13.76 -12.98
N LEU A 148 20.91 13.87 -13.20
CA LEU A 148 20.22 13.39 -14.42
C LEU A 148 19.52 14.54 -15.15
N SER A 149 19.67 14.56 -16.47
CA SER A 149 18.92 15.47 -17.34
C SER A 149 17.54 14.90 -17.68
N GLY A 150 16.51 15.27 -16.94
CA GLY A 150 15.13 14.82 -17.17
C GLY A 150 14.58 13.98 -16.03
N THR A 151 13.72 13.01 -16.35
CA THR A 151 13.17 12.07 -15.36
C THR A 151 13.96 10.77 -15.34
N VAL A 152 13.70 9.93 -14.33
CA VAL A 152 14.35 8.62 -14.22
C VAL A 152 13.82 7.69 -15.31
N MET A 153 12.52 7.68 -15.60
CA MET A 153 11.96 6.85 -16.69
C MET A 153 12.48 7.27 -18.07
N SER A 154 12.58 8.57 -18.36
CA SER A 154 13.05 9.05 -19.67
C SER A 154 14.53 8.78 -19.93
N ASN A 155 15.31 8.47 -18.89
CA ASN A 155 16.75 8.26 -18.93
C ASN A 155 17.17 6.99 -18.19
N ALA A 156 16.34 5.96 -18.18
CA ALA A 156 16.59 4.74 -17.43
C ALA A 156 17.89 4.02 -17.85
N GLU A 157 18.41 4.33 -19.05
CA GLU A 157 19.65 3.80 -19.62
C GLU A 157 20.82 4.80 -19.57
N ALA A 158 20.69 5.91 -18.85
CA ALA A 158 21.78 6.89 -18.74
C ALA A 158 22.99 6.29 -18.01
N SER A 159 24.19 6.59 -18.50
CA SER A 159 25.45 6.07 -17.93
C SER A 159 25.66 6.43 -16.45
N GLU A 160 25.04 7.54 -16.02
CA GLU A 160 24.98 8.02 -14.65
C GLU A 160 24.30 7.00 -13.71
N LEU A 161 23.44 6.13 -14.26
CA LEU A 161 22.70 5.10 -13.55
C LEU A 161 23.35 3.71 -13.60
N ASP A 162 24.47 3.53 -14.30
CA ASP A 162 25.11 2.21 -14.50
C ASP A 162 25.37 1.45 -13.19
N LYS A 163 25.73 2.16 -12.12
CA LYS A 163 25.96 1.53 -10.81
C LYS A 163 24.67 1.14 -10.12
N LEU A 164 23.65 2.01 -10.20
CA LEU A 164 22.34 1.72 -9.66
C LEU A 164 21.75 0.49 -10.35
N GLU A 165 21.79 0.46 -11.68
CA GLU A 165 21.35 -0.66 -12.49
C GLU A 165 22.06 -1.97 -12.08
N GLN A 166 23.40 -1.95 -12.02
CA GLN A 166 24.18 -3.15 -11.66
C GLN A 166 23.88 -3.66 -10.24
N ASN A 167 23.79 -2.76 -9.26
CA ASN A 167 23.47 -3.17 -7.89
C ASN A 167 22.04 -3.71 -7.79
N THR A 168 21.08 -3.03 -8.41
CA THR A 168 19.68 -3.44 -8.40
C THR A 168 19.53 -4.80 -9.07
N VAL A 169 20.08 -5.01 -10.28
CA VAL A 169 20.03 -6.32 -10.94
C VAL A 169 20.64 -7.42 -10.08
N ALA A 170 21.76 -7.15 -9.40
CA ALA A 170 22.38 -8.12 -8.51
C ALA A 170 21.51 -8.48 -7.30
N LEU A 171 20.80 -7.51 -6.72
CA LEU A 171 19.88 -7.71 -5.61
C LEU A 171 18.61 -8.45 -6.05
N LEU A 172 17.99 -8.04 -7.17
CA LEU A 172 16.81 -8.69 -7.72
C LEU A 172 17.07 -10.16 -8.07
N ALA A 173 18.27 -10.47 -8.57
CA ALA A 173 18.67 -11.86 -8.85
C ALA A 173 18.73 -12.74 -7.59
N ALA A 174 18.92 -12.15 -6.40
CA ALA A 174 18.96 -12.86 -5.14
C ALA A 174 17.58 -13.06 -4.49
N MET A 175 16.52 -12.39 -4.99
CA MET A 175 15.18 -12.44 -4.41
C MET A 175 14.30 -13.54 -5.00
N GLN A 176 13.44 -14.13 -4.16
CA GLN A 176 12.32 -14.98 -4.59
C GLN A 176 11.09 -14.13 -4.93
N PRO A 177 10.15 -14.62 -5.77
CA PRO A 177 8.96 -13.86 -6.17
C PRO A 177 8.18 -13.27 -4.99
N GLN A 178 7.97 -14.07 -3.94
CA GLN A 178 7.22 -13.66 -2.74
C GLN A 178 7.94 -12.56 -1.95
N GLN A 179 9.28 -12.50 -2.04
CA GLN A 179 10.05 -11.44 -1.40
C GLN A 179 10.01 -10.16 -2.24
N MET A 180 9.85 -10.25 -3.56
CA MET A 180 9.86 -9.09 -4.45
C MET A 180 8.64 -8.17 -4.26
N THR A 181 7.48 -8.73 -3.89
CA THR A 181 6.23 -7.97 -3.68
C THR A 181 6.39 -6.81 -2.70
N LYS A 182 7.27 -6.96 -1.69
CA LYS A 182 7.61 -5.90 -0.73
C LYS A 182 9.07 -5.45 -0.84
N GLY A 183 9.97 -6.36 -1.16
CA GLY A 183 11.41 -6.13 -1.18
C GLY A 183 11.88 -5.12 -2.21
N VAL A 184 11.22 -5.05 -3.38
CA VAL A 184 11.58 -4.07 -4.41
C VAL A 184 11.23 -2.65 -3.97
N ALA A 185 10.07 -2.46 -3.33
CA ALA A 185 9.67 -1.16 -2.78
C ALA A 185 10.60 -0.73 -1.64
N LEU A 186 10.92 -1.64 -0.71
CA LEU A 186 11.88 -1.39 0.38
C LEU A 186 13.25 -0.98 -0.14
N LEU A 187 13.75 -1.69 -1.15
CA LEU A 187 15.00 -1.34 -1.83
C LEU A 187 14.91 0.06 -2.46
N ALA A 188 13.80 0.38 -3.12
CA ALA A 188 13.63 1.67 -3.79
C ALA A 188 13.45 2.86 -2.83
N GLN A 189 12.94 2.63 -1.61
CA GLN A 189 12.81 3.65 -0.57
C GLN A 189 14.16 4.05 0.05
N SER A 190 15.15 3.15 0.05
CA SER A 190 16.51 3.44 0.53
C SER A 190 17.57 2.77 -0.36
N LEU A 191 18.12 3.55 -1.29
CA LEU A 191 19.20 3.18 -2.20
C LEU A 191 20.57 3.28 -1.51
N SER A 192 20.66 2.78 -0.27
CA SER A 192 21.91 2.70 0.48
C SER A 192 22.02 1.44 1.30
N PHE A 193 23.24 0.94 1.45
CA PHE A 193 23.55 -0.20 2.31
C PHE A 193 24.90 0.01 3.00
N GLN A 194 24.95 -0.13 4.33
CA GLN A 194 26.16 0.04 5.14
C GLN A 194 26.92 1.35 4.83
N GLY A 195 26.19 2.45 4.63
CA GLY A 195 26.74 3.77 4.31
C GLY A 195 27.23 3.95 2.87
N LYS A 196 27.05 2.95 1.99
CA LYS A 196 27.29 3.06 0.56
C LYS A 196 25.99 3.37 -0.17
N SER A 197 25.98 4.43 -0.97
CA SER A 197 24.89 4.64 -1.92
C SER A 197 25.02 3.68 -3.10
N LEU A 198 23.92 3.02 -3.45
CA LEU A 198 23.82 2.13 -4.60
C LEU A 198 23.99 2.87 -5.93
N ALA A 199 23.78 4.19 -5.95
CA ALA A 199 23.92 5.02 -7.14
C ALA A 199 25.38 5.45 -7.40
N SER A 200 26.19 5.58 -6.36
CA SER A 200 27.57 6.07 -6.49
C SER A 200 28.65 5.00 -6.27
N SER A 201 28.32 3.87 -5.64
CA SER A 201 29.23 2.77 -5.32
C SER A 201 28.71 1.41 -5.77
N LEU A 202 29.59 0.49 -6.19
CA LEU A 202 29.21 -0.90 -6.46
C LEU A 202 29.35 -1.75 -5.20
N LEU A 203 28.36 -2.61 -4.96
CA LEU A 203 28.40 -3.61 -3.91
C LEU A 203 29.24 -4.81 -4.35
N SER A 204 30.01 -5.36 -3.42
CA SER A 204 30.66 -6.67 -3.61
C SER A 204 29.62 -7.80 -3.53
N LYS A 205 29.96 -8.99 -4.02
CA LYS A 205 29.06 -10.17 -3.93
C LYS A 205 28.62 -10.49 -2.50
N ALA A 206 29.51 -10.32 -1.52
CA ALA A 206 29.19 -10.54 -0.12
C ALA A 206 28.21 -9.49 0.42
N GLU A 207 28.36 -8.23 0.00
CA GLU A 207 27.44 -7.16 0.37
C GLU A 207 26.07 -7.31 -0.29
N VAL A 208 26.02 -7.74 -1.56
CA VAL A 208 24.76 -8.08 -2.24
C VAL A 208 24.04 -9.21 -1.49
N SER A 209 24.75 -10.27 -1.10
CA SER A 209 24.15 -11.38 -0.33
C SER A 209 23.60 -10.89 1.01
N ALA A 210 24.40 -10.12 1.76
CA ALA A 210 23.99 -9.59 3.06
C ALA A 210 22.78 -8.65 2.94
N PHE A 211 22.77 -7.78 1.92
CA PHE A 211 21.66 -6.86 1.73
C PHE A 211 20.39 -7.56 1.23
N ALA A 212 20.53 -8.54 0.34
CA ALA A 212 19.41 -9.37 -0.08
C ALA A 212 18.82 -10.16 1.10
N GLU A 213 19.65 -10.68 2.01
CA GLU A 213 19.20 -11.32 3.26
C GLU A 213 18.46 -10.33 4.19
N GLU A 214 18.91 -9.07 4.29
CA GLU A 214 18.23 -8.03 5.08
C GLU A 214 16.86 -7.68 4.47
N ILE A 215 16.81 -7.44 3.16
CA ILE A 215 15.55 -7.16 2.45
C ILE A 215 14.61 -8.36 2.53
N ALA A 216 15.14 -9.58 2.37
CA ALA A 216 14.38 -10.81 2.53
C ALA A 216 13.84 -10.96 3.95
N ALA A 217 14.62 -10.64 4.99
CA ALA A 217 14.16 -10.71 6.37
C ALA A 217 13.06 -9.69 6.65
N VAL A 218 13.16 -8.46 6.14
CA VAL A 218 12.10 -7.45 6.29
C VAL A 218 10.87 -7.83 5.49
N ALA A 219 11.05 -8.32 4.26
CA ALA A 219 9.96 -8.83 3.44
C ALA A 219 9.28 -10.02 4.13
N GLU A 220 10.04 -11.01 4.63
CA GLU A 220 9.53 -12.20 5.34
C GLU A 220 8.86 -11.86 6.67
N GLN A 221 9.36 -10.86 7.40
CA GLN A 221 8.66 -10.34 8.58
C GLN A 221 7.33 -9.69 8.20
N THR A 222 7.24 -9.08 7.02
CA THR A 222 6.01 -8.46 6.49
C THR A 222 5.21 -9.37 5.55
N VAL A 223 5.51 -10.67 5.41
CA VAL A 223 4.96 -11.52 4.33
C VAL A 223 3.56 -12.08 4.61
N GLY A 224 3.06 -12.07 5.86
CA GLY A 224 1.67 -12.41 6.11
C GLY A 224 0.75 -11.20 5.95
N SER A 225 -0.40 -11.43 5.34
CA SER A 225 -1.60 -10.63 5.58
C SER A 225 -2.46 -11.37 6.58
N ASN A 226 -3.22 -10.64 7.38
CA ASN A 226 -4.33 -11.25 8.08
C ASN A 226 -5.40 -11.70 7.07
N ASP A 227 -6.31 -12.52 7.56
CA ASP A 227 -7.55 -12.81 6.87
C ASP A 227 -8.59 -11.72 7.18
N THR A 228 -9.84 -11.86 6.75
CA THR A 228 -10.84 -10.80 6.96
C THR A 228 -11.50 -10.82 8.35
N GLY A 229 -11.37 -11.92 9.10
CA GLY A 229 -12.08 -12.16 10.34
C GLY A 229 -13.49 -12.72 10.16
N ALA A 230 -13.99 -12.81 8.91
CA ALA A 230 -15.33 -13.27 8.63
C ALA A 230 -15.42 -14.80 8.82
N VAL A 231 -16.06 -15.21 9.92
CA VAL A 231 -16.25 -16.64 10.26
C VAL A 231 -17.68 -17.15 10.04
N LEU A 232 -18.56 -16.28 9.51
CA LEU A 232 -19.97 -16.56 9.22
C LEU A 232 -20.26 -16.40 7.72
N HIS A 233 -21.39 -16.95 7.28
CA HIS A 233 -21.78 -17.04 5.88
C HIS A 233 -23.04 -16.22 5.61
N PHE A 234 -23.17 -15.74 4.38
CA PHE A 234 -24.41 -15.25 3.80
C PHE A 234 -25.35 -16.40 3.44
N ALA A 235 -26.64 -16.17 3.65
CA ALA A 235 -27.75 -17.02 3.23
C ALA A 235 -28.88 -16.18 2.62
N ASP A 236 -29.89 -16.84 2.06
CA ASP A 236 -31.06 -16.13 1.52
C ASP A 236 -31.76 -15.31 2.62
N GLY A 237 -31.70 -13.99 2.50
CA GLY A 237 -32.26 -13.05 3.47
C GLY A 237 -31.48 -12.88 4.79
N ALA A 238 -30.25 -13.39 4.92
CA ALA A 238 -29.43 -13.25 6.13
C ALA A 238 -27.93 -13.11 5.81
N ALA A 239 -27.19 -12.37 6.65
CA ALA A 239 -25.78 -12.05 6.41
C ALA A 239 -24.77 -12.75 7.36
N ASP A 240 -25.24 -13.48 8.38
CA ASP A 240 -24.39 -13.98 9.46
C ASP A 240 -24.87 -15.36 9.96
N VAL A 241 -24.78 -16.40 9.11
CA VAL A 241 -25.17 -17.77 9.48
C VAL A 241 -23.95 -18.68 9.66
N ALA A 242 -24.01 -19.56 10.66
CA ALA A 242 -22.92 -20.47 10.96
C ALA A 242 -22.80 -21.60 9.94
N GLU A 243 -23.92 -22.03 9.36
CA GLU A 243 -23.97 -23.11 8.39
C GLU A 243 -23.53 -22.66 6.99
N VAL A 244 -22.64 -23.45 6.38
CA VAL A 244 -22.25 -23.31 4.98
C VAL A 244 -23.48 -23.43 4.08
N GLN A 245 -23.66 -22.48 3.17
CA GLN A 245 -24.80 -22.46 2.28
C GLN A 245 -24.45 -23.05 0.92
N ALA A 246 -25.01 -24.22 0.59
CA ALA A 246 -24.77 -24.88 -0.69
C ALA A 246 -25.17 -24.03 -1.92
N SER A 247 -26.10 -23.08 -1.75
CA SER A 247 -26.52 -22.14 -2.81
C SER A 247 -25.59 -20.94 -2.98
N TYR A 248 -24.68 -20.71 -2.02
CA TYR A 248 -23.70 -19.63 -2.01
C TYR A 248 -22.31 -20.21 -1.67
N PRO A 249 -21.72 -21.06 -2.53
CA PRO A 249 -20.40 -21.62 -2.28
C PRO A 249 -19.31 -20.56 -2.50
N GLY A 250 -18.16 -20.73 -1.85
CA GLY A 250 -17.00 -19.87 -2.13
C GLY A 250 -16.91 -18.66 -1.19
N GLN A 251 -17.56 -18.71 -0.04
CA GLN A 251 -17.58 -17.57 0.89
C GLN A 251 -16.33 -17.51 1.75
N ASP A 252 -16.00 -16.31 2.21
CA ASP A 252 -14.77 -16.03 2.96
C ASP A 252 -14.54 -17.00 4.14
N ALA A 253 -15.58 -17.19 4.97
CA ALA A 253 -15.59 -18.10 6.11
C ALA A 253 -15.30 -19.59 5.80
N GLU A 254 -15.33 -19.99 4.53
CA GLU A 254 -15.02 -21.36 4.09
C GLU A 254 -13.52 -21.58 3.80
N TYR A 255 -12.71 -20.51 3.69
CA TYR A 255 -11.31 -20.57 3.27
C TYR A 255 -10.40 -19.78 4.23
N GLY A 256 -9.11 -19.75 3.89
CA GLY A 256 -8.15 -18.90 4.57
C GLY A 256 -7.83 -19.31 6.01
N PHE A 257 -7.21 -18.38 6.74
CA PHE A 257 -6.84 -18.56 8.14
C PHE A 257 -8.07 -18.53 9.06
N ASP A 258 -9.16 -17.87 8.63
CA ASP A 258 -10.48 -17.91 9.27
C ASP A 258 -11.12 -19.31 9.25
N LYS A 259 -10.49 -20.28 8.60
CA LYS A 259 -10.85 -21.70 8.70
C LYS A 259 -9.74 -22.57 9.27
N GLU A 260 -8.53 -22.43 8.73
CA GLU A 260 -7.46 -23.42 8.89
C GLU A 260 -6.51 -23.13 10.07
N ASP A 261 -6.42 -21.88 10.56
CA ASP A 261 -5.44 -21.49 11.58
C ASP A 261 -5.93 -20.36 12.49
N LYS A 262 -7.05 -20.61 13.18
CA LYS A 262 -7.65 -19.66 14.12
C LYS A 262 -6.81 -19.44 15.35
N GLN A 263 -6.85 -18.23 15.90
CA GLN A 263 -6.48 -17.98 17.29
C GLN A 263 -7.72 -18.03 18.18
N THR A 264 -7.65 -18.77 19.28
CA THR A 264 -8.81 -18.95 20.18
C THR A 264 -9.28 -17.64 20.80
N SER A 265 -8.37 -16.70 21.08
CA SER A 265 -8.69 -15.41 21.71
C SER A 265 -9.39 -14.42 20.77
N THR A 266 -9.22 -14.55 19.46
CA THR A 266 -9.92 -13.72 18.45
C THR A 266 -11.11 -14.46 17.84
N GLY A 267 -11.09 -15.79 17.82
CA GLY A 267 -12.10 -16.61 17.15
C GLY A 267 -11.93 -16.69 15.62
N ALA A 268 -10.90 -16.05 15.08
CA ALA A 268 -10.65 -15.80 13.67
C ALA A 268 -9.17 -16.05 13.30
N GLY A 269 -8.79 -15.82 12.04
CA GLY A 269 -7.49 -16.11 11.44
C GLY A 269 -6.32 -15.23 11.88
N PHE A 270 -6.59 -14.16 12.64
CA PHE A 270 -5.60 -13.28 13.24
C PHE A 270 -4.67 -14.01 14.22
N LYS A 271 -3.41 -13.56 14.33
CA LYS A 271 -2.44 -14.06 15.33
C LYS A 271 -1.83 -12.89 16.11
N PHE A 272 -2.49 -12.50 17.18
CA PHE A 272 -2.08 -11.39 18.00
C PHE A 272 -1.44 -11.80 19.34
N VAL A 273 -0.41 -11.06 19.74
CA VAL A 273 0.29 -11.20 21.02
C VAL A 273 0.28 -9.86 21.74
N LYS A 274 -0.16 -9.85 23.00
CA LYS A 274 -0.10 -8.67 23.86
C LYS A 274 1.35 -8.44 24.30
N LEU A 275 1.83 -7.20 24.24
CA LEU A 275 3.16 -6.81 24.68
C LEU A 275 3.09 -5.82 25.84
N ASP A 276 3.99 -5.97 26.81
CA ASP A 276 4.19 -4.96 27.87
C ASP A 276 4.89 -3.69 27.36
N SER A 277 5.11 -2.73 28.26
CA SER A 277 5.77 -1.46 27.93
C SER A 277 7.23 -1.60 27.46
N GLN A 278 7.84 -2.77 27.59
CA GLN A 278 9.21 -3.08 27.18
C GLN A 278 9.24 -4.01 25.94
N GLY A 279 8.07 -4.36 25.39
CA GLY A 279 7.95 -5.21 24.22
C GLY A 279 8.01 -6.71 24.53
N ALA A 280 7.94 -7.11 25.80
CA ALA A 280 7.90 -8.52 26.17
C ALA A 280 6.49 -9.09 26.01
N ALA A 281 6.40 -10.33 25.51
CA ALA A 281 5.14 -11.01 25.32
C ALA A 281 4.42 -11.29 26.66
N LEU A 282 3.14 -11.00 26.68
CA LEU A 282 2.23 -11.24 27.78
C LEU A 282 1.28 -12.40 27.47
N ALA A 283 0.65 -12.94 28.52
CA ALA A 283 -0.40 -13.94 28.37
C ALA A 283 -1.62 -13.36 27.64
N ALA A 284 -2.35 -14.20 26.91
CA ALA A 284 -3.53 -13.78 26.15
C ALA A 284 -4.65 -13.18 27.02
N ASP A 285 -4.75 -13.61 28.29
CA ASP A 285 -5.70 -13.14 29.29
C ASP A 285 -5.21 -11.93 30.09
N ALA A 286 -4.05 -11.35 29.76
CA ALA A 286 -3.58 -10.11 30.35
C ALA A 286 -4.64 -8.99 30.17
N THR A 287 -4.94 -8.30 31.27
CA THR A 287 -5.96 -7.24 31.30
C THR A 287 -5.40 -5.87 30.91
N GLU A 288 -4.07 -5.72 30.91
CA GLU A 288 -3.36 -4.50 30.55
C GLU A 288 -2.15 -4.85 29.69
N TRP A 289 -1.93 -4.09 28.62
CA TRP A 289 -0.80 -4.23 27.71
C TRP A 289 -0.61 -2.92 26.93
N ALA A 290 0.62 -2.66 26.50
CA ALA A 290 0.99 -1.40 25.86
C ALA A 290 0.91 -1.47 24.33
N CYS A 291 1.16 -2.65 23.74
CA CYS A 291 1.12 -2.85 22.29
C CYS A 291 0.59 -4.23 21.92
N THR A 292 0.07 -4.34 20.70
CA THR A 292 -0.35 -5.61 20.10
C THR A 292 0.61 -5.95 18.97
N MET A 293 1.34 -7.05 19.10
CA MET A 293 2.09 -7.63 17.99
C MET A 293 1.17 -8.50 17.15
N ASP A 294 1.26 -8.35 15.85
CA ASP A 294 0.70 -9.25 14.87
C ASP A 294 1.78 -10.19 14.33
N GLU A 295 1.63 -11.48 14.60
CA GLU A 295 2.57 -12.52 14.17
C GLU A 295 2.39 -12.90 12.69
N ARG A 296 1.27 -12.54 12.03
CA ARG A 296 1.11 -12.72 10.58
C ARG A 296 1.95 -11.70 9.84
N THR A 297 1.78 -10.42 10.18
CA THR A 297 2.39 -9.29 9.46
C THR A 297 3.74 -8.85 10.04
N GLY A 298 4.12 -9.36 11.21
CA GLY A 298 5.33 -8.93 11.94
C GLY A 298 5.25 -7.51 12.50
N LEU A 299 4.10 -6.85 12.36
CA LEU A 299 3.87 -5.48 12.79
C LEU A 299 3.53 -5.42 14.27
N VAL A 300 3.94 -4.34 14.91
CA VAL A 300 3.55 -4.00 16.29
C VAL A 300 2.70 -2.75 16.23
N TRP A 301 1.52 -2.83 16.83
CA TRP A 301 0.53 -1.77 16.88
C TRP A 301 0.49 -1.12 18.26
N GLU A 302 0.48 0.20 18.28
CA GLU A 302 0.27 0.99 19.47
C GLU A 302 -1.10 0.67 20.05
N ASN A 303 -1.22 0.44 21.37
CA ASN A 303 -2.51 0.44 22.03
C ASN A 303 -2.86 1.79 22.66
N LYS A 304 -4.08 2.26 22.38
CA LYS A 304 -4.57 3.57 22.80
C LYS A 304 -5.09 3.56 24.24
N SER A 305 -5.22 4.74 24.83
CA SER A 305 -5.76 4.97 26.16
C SER A 305 -7.24 5.40 26.12
N ALA A 306 -7.99 5.04 27.16
CA ALA A 306 -9.33 5.58 27.44
C ALA A 306 -9.29 6.90 28.23
N ASP A 307 -8.14 7.24 28.81
CA ASP A 307 -7.96 8.46 29.62
C ASP A 307 -7.87 9.69 28.72
N ALA A 308 -8.86 10.58 28.80
CA ALA A 308 -8.93 11.80 28.02
C ALA A 308 -7.77 12.79 28.27
N SER A 309 -7.05 12.64 29.39
CA SER A 309 -5.85 13.44 29.68
C SER A 309 -4.57 12.88 29.07
N SER A 310 -4.61 11.64 28.55
CA SER A 310 -3.46 11.00 27.91
C SER A 310 -3.24 11.54 26.51
N VAL A 311 -1.97 11.70 26.12
CA VAL A 311 -1.60 11.95 24.72
C VAL A 311 -2.05 10.79 23.81
N GLN A 312 -2.08 9.55 24.35
CA GLN A 312 -2.52 8.35 23.63
C GLN A 312 -4.04 8.16 23.69
N PHE A 313 -4.81 9.16 24.12
CA PHE A 313 -6.26 9.07 24.17
C PHE A 313 -6.83 8.71 22.79
N LYS A 314 -7.67 7.69 22.73
CA LYS A 314 -8.18 7.10 21.47
C LYS A 314 -8.97 8.07 20.58
N ASP A 315 -9.60 9.09 21.16
CA ASP A 315 -10.40 10.09 20.44
C ASP A 315 -9.65 11.43 20.29
N ARG A 316 -8.38 11.51 20.70
CA ARG A 316 -7.59 12.73 20.54
C ARG A 316 -7.26 12.94 19.06
N THR A 317 -7.69 14.07 18.51
CA THR A 317 -7.46 14.44 17.11
C THR A 317 -6.14 15.19 16.93
N PHE A 318 -5.55 15.02 15.76
CA PHE A 318 -4.31 15.67 15.34
C PHE A 318 -4.49 16.19 13.91
N VAL A 319 -3.70 17.19 13.52
CA VAL A 319 -3.56 17.57 12.12
C VAL A 319 -2.54 16.66 11.44
N TYR A 320 -2.68 16.43 10.14
CA TYR A 320 -1.64 15.75 9.40
C TYR A 320 -0.44 16.67 9.15
N GLU A 321 0.77 16.17 9.37
CA GLU A 321 2.00 16.85 8.99
C GLU A 321 3.05 15.85 8.49
N SER A 322 3.76 16.23 7.42
CA SER A 322 4.92 15.50 6.91
C SER A 322 6.03 16.46 6.45
N ALA A 323 7.07 15.91 5.81
CA ALA A 323 8.12 16.71 5.19
C ALA A 323 7.61 17.57 4.02
N THR A 324 6.57 17.10 3.31
CA THR A 324 6.04 17.73 2.10
C THR A 324 4.66 18.36 2.29
N PHE A 325 4.03 18.13 3.46
CA PHE A 325 2.73 18.67 3.80
C PHE A 325 2.78 19.42 5.12
N LYS A 326 2.35 20.68 5.11
CA LYS A 326 2.13 21.49 6.32
C LYS A 326 0.63 21.72 6.53
N PRO A 327 0.15 21.61 7.78
CA PRO A 327 -1.27 21.70 8.08
C PRO A 327 -1.80 23.13 7.84
N TYR A 328 -3.06 23.21 7.44
CA TYR A 328 -3.79 24.47 7.37
C TYR A 328 -3.98 25.08 8.77
N TYR A 329 -3.98 26.42 8.85
CA TYR A 329 -3.88 27.10 10.15
C TYR A 329 -5.16 26.97 11.01
N GLU A 330 -6.34 26.91 10.40
CA GLU A 330 -7.60 26.78 11.16
C GLU A 330 -7.74 25.37 11.75
N ASP A 331 -7.18 24.35 11.09
CA ASP A 331 -7.18 22.98 11.63
C ASP A 331 -6.38 22.88 12.92
N LEU A 332 -5.30 23.68 13.06
CA LEU A 332 -4.51 23.76 14.28
C LEU A 332 -5.29 24.36 15.46
N GLU A 333 -6.36 25.11 15.21
CA GLU A 333 -7.17 25.76 16.24
C GLU A 333 -8.25 24.84 16.84
N VAL A 334 -8.47 23.66 16.25
CA VAL A 334 -9.55 22.73 16.64
C VAL A 334 -9.08 21.32 17.02
N VAL A 335 -7.77 21.05 16.98
CA VAL A 335 -7.20 19.74 17.36
C VAL A 335 -7.04 19.56 18.87
N GLY A 336 -6.95 18.31 19.31
CA GLY A 336 -6.94 17.95 20.72
C GLY A 336 -5.80 18.55 21.56
N CYS A 337 -4.73 19.05 20.95
CA CYS A 337 -3.67 19.76 21.68
C CYS A 337 -4.11 21.12 22.25
N VAL A 338 -5.16 21.74 21.68
CA VAL A 338 -5.66 23.05 22.11
C VAL A 338 -6.21 22.96 23.53
N ASP A 339 -7.04 21.95 23.79
CA ASP A 339 -7.58 21.68 25.12
C ASP A 339 -6.53 21.08 26.07
N ALA A 340 -5.64 20.22 25.56
CA ALA A 340 -4.60 19.60 26.37
C ALA A 340 -3.46 20.55 26.76
N ALA A 341 -3.23 21.62 25.99
CA ALA A 341 -2.18 22.61 26.17
C ALA A 341 -0.74 22.04 26.27
N ASP A 342 -0.46 20.94 25.57
CA ASP A 342 0.84 20.25 25.59
C ASP A 342 1.70 20.48 24.33
N GLY A 343 1.14 21.14 23.30
CA GLY A 343 1.83 21.46 22.05
C GLY A 343 2.04 20.28 21.09
N ILE A 344 1.40 19.12 21.33
CA ILE A 344 1.48 17.94 20.46
C ILE A 344 0.22 17.91 19.58
N CYS A 345 0.27 18.65 18.48
CA CYS A 345 -0.88 18.98 17.63
C CYS A 345 -0.91 18.19 16.32
N SER A 346 0.25 17.76 15.81
CA SER A 346 0.36 17.08 14.52
C SER A 346 0.75 15.60 14.62
N THR A 347 0.52 14.86 13.54
CA THR A 347 0.99 13.47 13.39
C THR A 347 2.50 13.37 13.57
N SER A 348 3.28 14.30 13.03
CA SER A 348 4.74 14.30 13.13
C SER A 348 5.21 14.47 14.59
N GLN A 349 4.58 15.38 15.33
CA GLN A 349 4.87 15.64 16.75
C GLN A 349 4.46 14.46 17.63
N TYR A 350 3.32 13.83 17.33
CA TYR A 350 2.86 12.63 18.03
C TYR A 350 3.84 11.47 17.85
N VAL A 351 4.26 11.20 16.61
CA VAL A 351 5.26 10.18 16.29
C VAL A 351 6.57 10.44 17.02
N GLU A 352 7.08 11.68 16.98
CA GLU A 352 8.29 12.06 17.70
C GLU A 352 8.16 11.84 19.21
N HIS A 353 7.00 12.15 19.77
CA HIS A 353 6.71 11.95 21.19
C HIS A 353 6.74 10.47 21.59
N ILE A 354 6.05 9.60 20.84
CA ILE A 354 6.01 8.16 21.13
C ILE A 354 7.40 7.51 20.93
N ASN A 355 8.13 7.90 19.89
CA ASN A 355 9.49 7.41 19.65
C ASN A 355 10.46 7.78 20.77
N LYS A 356 10.35 9.01 21.32
CA LYS A 356 11.14 9.42 22.49
C LYS A 356 10.82 8.63 23.76
N GLN A 357 9.59 8.12 23.89
CA GLN A 357 9.20 7.27 25.02
C GLN A 357 9.64 5.82 24.85
N SER A 358 10.02 5.43 23.63
CA SER A 358 10.33 4.05 23.27
C SER A 358 9.21 3.09 23.68
N LEU A 359 7.97 3.43 23.33
CA LEU A 359 6.79 2.62 23.68
C LEU A 359 7.00 1.16 23.22
N CYS A 360 6.84 0.21 24.14
CA CYS A 360 7.09 -1.22 23.90
C CYS A 360 8.54 -1.54 23.47
N GLY A 361 9.50 -0.69 23.89
CA GLY A 361 10.90 -0.81 23.51
C GLY A 361 11.22 -0.35 22.09
N ILE A 362 10.26 0.25 21.38
CA ILE A 362 10.34 0.59 19.95
C ILE A 362 10.46 2.11 19.78
N SER A 363 11.40 2.57 18.95
CA SER A 363 11.68 4.00 18.73
C SER A 363 11.55 4.46 17.27
N ASP A 364 11.00 3.61 16.41
CA ASP A 364 10.82 3.84 14.96
C ASP A 364 9.33 3.75 14.54
N TRP A 365 8.41 4.10 15.45
CA TRP A 365 6.99 4.18 15.18
C TRP A 365 6.69 5.14 14.02
N ARG A 366 5.71 4.77 13.22
CA ARG A 366 5.19 5.55 12.09
C ARG A 366 3.67 5.44 11.97
N LEU A 367 3.08 6.29 11.15
CA LEU A 367 1.71 6.08 10.70
C LEU A 367 1.63 4.77 9.89
N PRO A 368 0.52 4.01 10.00
CA PRO A 368 0.29 2.84 9.18
C PRO A 368 -0.02 3.23 7.74
N THR A 369 0.34 2.37 6.80
CA THR A 369 -0.13 2.49 5.42
C THR A 369 -1.63 2.17 5.36
N TYR A 370 -2.25 2.54 4.24
CA TYR A 370 -3.63 2.16 3.97
C TYR A 370 -3.82 0.64 4.06
N GLN A 371 -2.92 -0.14 3.47
CA GLN A 371 -3.01 -1.59 3.44
C GLN A 371 -2.83 -2.20 4.83
N GLU A 372 -1.87 -1.70 5.62
CA GLU A 372 -1.64 -2.18 6.99
C GLU A 372 -2.84 -1.95 7.90
N PHE A 373 -3.46 -0.76 7.81
CA PHE A 373 -4.65 -0.48 8.62
C PHE A 373 -5.86 -1.27 8.17
N TYR A 374 -6.03 -1.50 6.86
CA TYR A 374 -7.10 -2.34 6.35
C TYR A 374 -6.92 -3.80 6.78
N ASP A 375 -5.69 -4.30 6.76
CA ASP A 375 -5.33 -5.68 7.09
C ASP A 375 -5.63 -6.04 8.55
N VAL A 376 -5.57 -5.07 9.48
CA VAL A 376 -5.90 -5.32 10.90
C VAL A 376 -7.40 -5.23 11.20
N LEU A 377 -8.25 -4.94 10.20
CA LEU A 377 -9.70 -4.91 10.40
C LEU A 377 -10.28 -6.32 10.55
N ASP A 378 -11.07 -6.52 11.59
CA ASP A 378 -11.86 -7.73 11.85
C ASP A 378 -13.31 -7.49 11.41
N LEU A 379 -13.65 -7.95 10.20
CA LEU A 379 -14.99 -7.83 9.63
C LEU A 379 -15.99 -8.80 10.29
N GLY A 380 -15.51 -9.78 11.07
CA GLY A 380 -16.33 -10.68 11.89
C GLY A 380 -16.57 -10.18 13.32
N GLU A 381 -15.98 -9.04 13.73
CA GLU A 381 -16.19 -8.49 15.07
C GLU A 381 -17.67 -8.14 15.30
N THR A 382 -18.16 -8.47 16.50
CA THR A 382 -19.55 -8.31 16.92
C THR A 382 -19.72 -7.39 18.13
N GLU A 383 -18.63 -7.09 18.84
CA GLU A 383 -18.63 -6.18 19.97
C GLU A 383 -18.95 -4.75 19.53
N LYS A 384 -19.72 -4.05 20.36
CA LYS A 384 -20.28 -2.73 20.06
C LYS A 384 -19.87 -1.68 21.07
N ASP A 385 -19.80 -0.45 20.61
CA ASP A 385 -19.67 0.70 21.48
C ASP A 385 -21.01 1.09 22.15
N ALA A 386 -20.99 2.14 22.96
CA ALA A 386 -22.16 2.65 23.67
C ALA A 386 -23.29 3.15 22.74
N ASP A 387 -22.95 3.54 21.51
CA ASP A 387 -23.89 4.04 20.50
C ASP A 387 -24.43 2.89 19.62
N GLY A 388 -24.02 1.64 19.88
CA GLY A 388 -24.47 0.44 19.17
C GLY A 388 -23.73 0.16 17.86
N ASN A 389 -22.65 0.90 17.60
CA ASN A 389 -21.80 0.70 16.43
C ASN A 389 -20.80 -0.41 16.71
N VAL A 390 -20.66 -1.34 15.76
CA VAL A 390 -19.74 -2.46 15.89
C VAL A 390 -18.30 -2.00 15.65
N TYR A 391 -17.34 -2.54 16.39
CA TYR A 391 -15.92 -2.20 16.28
C TYR A 391 -15.25 -2.82 15.05
N GLY A 392 -14.27 -2.15 14.45
CA GLY A 392 -13.58 -2.63 13.25
C GLY A 392 -12.34 -3.45 13.53
N MET A 393 -11.84 -3.49 14.75
CA MET A 393 -10.75 -4.37 15.17
C MET A 393 -11.21 -5.20 16.37
N THR A 394 -10.62 -6.39 16.56
CA THR A 394 -10.96 -7.25 17.70
C THR A 394 -10.72 -6.54 19.04
N THR A 395 -11.77 -6.43 19.87
CA THR A 395 -11.69 -5.75 21.18
C THR A 395 -10.76 -6.45 22.18
N ALA A 396 -10.49 -7.74 21.97
CA ALA A 396 -9.57 -8.53 22.80
C ALA A 396 -8.13 -8.02 22.75
N TYR A 397 -7.73 -7.38 21.64
CA TYR A 397 -6.38 -6.85 21.41
C TYR A 397 -6.36 -5.34 21.14
N PHE A 398 -7.47 -4.78 20.65
CA PHE A 398 -7.65 -3.36 20.37
C PHE A 398 -8.86 -2.79 21.15
N PRO A 399 -8.83 -2.73 22.49
CA PRO A 399 -9.99 -2.37 23.31
C PRO A 399 -10.35 -0.88 23.19
N GLN A 400 -9.39 -0.03 22.82
CA GLN A 400 -9.58 1.41 22.74
C GLN A 400 -9.59 1.87 21.29
N GLN A 401 -10.76 1.84 20.67
CA GLN A 401 -11.00 2.32 19.31
C GLN A 401 -11.70 3.67 19.34
N GLY A 402 -11.22 4.58 18.49
CA GLY A 402 -11.70 5.95 18.44
C GLY A 402 -13.04 6.09 17.73
N LYS A 403 -13.68 7.25 17.88
CA LYS A 403 -14.84 7.64 17.07
C LYS A 403 -14.46 8.04 15.65
N GLY A 404 -13.23 8.49 15.42
CA GLY A 404 -12.78 9.05 14.15
C GLY A 404 -12.75 10.58 14.20
N SER A 405 -12.92 11.22 13.05
CA SER A 405 -13.05 12.67 12.97
C SER A 405 -14.40 13.12 13.56
N PRO A 406 -14.49 14.31 14.17
CA PRO A 406 -15.77 14.89 14.60
C PRO A 406 -16.81 14.99 13.47
N ASP A 407 -16.36 15.15 12.21
CA ASP A 407 -17.21 15.27 11.03
C ASP A 407 -17.44 13.93 10.31
N VAL A 408 -16.64 12.91 10.64
CA VAL A 408 -16.74 11.55 10.08
C VAL A 408 -16.46 10.53 11.19
N GLU A 409 -17.49 10.22 11.97
CA GLU A 409 -17.41 9.29 13.11
C GLU A 409 -17.36 7.80 12.69
N SER A 410 -16.49 7.47 11.72
CA SER A 410 -16.33 6.12 11.15
C SER A 410 -15.22 5.30 11.82
N GLY A 411 -14.62 5.78 12.91
CA GLY A 411 -13.47 5.14 13.57
C GLY A 411 -12.14 5.29 12.83
N ALA A 412 -12.10 6.09 11.76
CA ALA A 412 -10.90 6.30 10.95
C ALA A 412 -9.77 6.99 11.73
N ILE A 413 -8.53 6.69 11.33
CA ILE A 413 -7.30 7.29 11.86
C ILE A 413 -6.48 7.89 10.71
N TRP A 414 -5.47 8.69 11.04
CA TRP A 414 -4.46 9.09 10.05
C TRP A 414 -3.64 7.89 9.55
N LEU A 415 -3.43 7.87 8.24
CA LEU A 415 -2.60 6.91 7.51
C LEU A 415 -1.40 7.62 6.88
N SER A 416 -0.34 6.90 6.52
CA SER A 416 0.84 7.46 5.85
C SER A 416 0.57 7.88 4.41
N ASP A 417 -0.43 7.26 3.77
CA ASP A 417 -0.68 7.37 2.34
C ASP A 417 -1.78 8.40 2.02
N PHE A 418 -1.47 9.30 1.09
CA PHE A 418 -2.48 10.02 0.30
C PHE A 418 -2.50 9.39 -1.08
N THR A 419 -3.32 8.36 -1.21
CA THR A 419 -3.51 7.71 -2.49
C THR A 419 -4.70 8.35 -3.18
N PHE A 420 -4.50 8.62 -4.47
CA PHE A 420 -5.45 9.17 -5.43
C PHE A 420 -5.62 10.69 -5.37
N ASN A 421 -5.01 11.37 -6.35
CA ASN A 421 -5.59 12.61 -6.86
C ASN A 421 -6.94 12.26 -7.48
N ASN A 422 -8.02 12.34 -6.71
CA ASN A 422 -9.34 12.44 -7.31
C ASN A 422 -9.39 13.80 -8.01
N TYR A 423 -9.13 13.83 -9.32
CA TYR A 423 -9.22 15.05 -10.10
C TYR A 423 -10.68 15.49 -10.14
N SER A 424 -11.01 16.44 -9.29
CA SER A 424 -12.28 17.14 -9.28
C SER A 424 -12.01 18.61 -9.54
N SER A 425 -12.78 19.20 -10.45
CA SER A 425 -12.76 20.66 -10.69
C SER A 425 -13.22 21.47 -9.48
N PHE A 426 -13.68 20.80 -8.41
CA PHE A 426 -14.16 21.41 -7.18
C PHE A 426 -13.14 21.34 -6.04
N ASN A 427 -11.99 20.67 -6.23
CA ASN A 427 -10.96 20.64 -5.19
C ASN A 427 -10.32 22.01 -5.02
N TYR A 428 -10.02 22.38 -3.78
CA TYR A 428 -9.27 23.60 -3.50
C TYR A 428 -7.81 23.45 -3.95
N GLU A 429 -7.27 24.53 -4.53
CA GLU A 429 -5.85 24.55 -4.88
C GLU A 429 -5.01 24.38 -3.61
N GLY A 430 -4.08 23.41 -3.63
CA GLY A 430 -3.26 23.07 -2.47
C GLY A 430 -3.89 22.06 -1.51
N ALA A 431 -5.12 21.62 -1.71
CA ALA A 431 -5.71 20.54 -0.94
C ALA A 431 -5.28 19.15 -1.45
N LEU A 432 -5.34 18.16 -0.57
CA LEU A 432 -5.06 16.74 -0.88
C LEU A 432 -6.25 15.87 -0.51
N GLN A 433 -6.43 14.77 -1.26
CA GLN A 433 -7.43 13.77 -0.93
C GLN A 433 -6.84 12.73 0.02
N PHE A 434 -7.55 12.45 1.10
CA PHE A 434 -7.20 11.48 2.12
C PHE A 434 -8.18 10.32 2.12
N ALA A 435 -7.66 9.09 2.15
CA ALA A 435 -8.45 7.87 2.21
C ALA A 435 -8.95 7.64 3.64
N VAL A 436 -10.27 7.68 3.82
CA VAL A 436 -10.93 7.35 5.08
C VAL A 436 -11.37 5.89 5.02
N VAL A 437 -10.67 5.05 5.77
CA VAL A 437 -11.07 3.66 6.00
C VAL A 437 -11.98 3.62 7.22
N ALA A 438 -13.24 3.26 7.01
CA ALA A 438 -14.17 3.08 8.11
C ALA A 438 -13.79 1.84 8.93
N ALA A 439 -13.53 2.04 10.22
CA ALA A 439 -13.18 1.00 11.19
C ALA A 439 -14.25 0.87 12.28
N LYS A 440 -15.48 1.29 11.98
CA LYS A 440 -16.60 1.26 12.92
C LYS A 440 -17.95 1.30 12.19
N GLY A 441 -18.96 0.67 12.80
CA GLY A 441 -20.35 0.72 12.32
C GLY A 441 -20.65 -0.28 11.19
N ALA A 442 -21.71 -0.01 10.45
CA ALA A 442 -22.15 -0.88 9.35
C ALA A 442 -21.22 -0.81 8.13
N ASP A 443 -20.50 0.29 7.98
CA ASP A 443 -19.64 0.56 6.82
C ASP A 443 -18.18 0.15 7.08
N ARG A 444 -17.89 -0.72 8.06
CA ARG A 444 -16.51 -1.21 8.31
C ARG A 444 -15.90 -1.79 7.05
N GLY A 445 -14.66 -1.40 6.75
CA GLY A 445 -13.96 -1.73 5.50
C GLY A 445 -14.39 -0.88 4.30
N TYR A 446 -15.41 -0.03 4.40
CA TYR A 446 -15.71 0.94 3.35
C TYR A 446 -14.65 2.04 3.31
N VAL A 447 -14.28 2.41 2.09
CA VAL A 447 -13.24 3.40 1.82
C VAL A 447 -13.89 4.58 1.13
N SER A 448 -13.76 5.74 1.74
CA SER A 448 -14.19 7.01 1.19
C SER A 448 -13.02 7.97 1.10
N PHE A 449 -13.23 9.12 0.48
CA PHE A 449 -12.19 10.13 0.33
C PHE A 449 -12.70 11.47 0.84
N VAL A 450 -11.87 12.14 1.62
CA VAL A 450 -12.13 13.49 2.11
C VAL A 450 -11.00 14.41 1.69
N GLU A 451 -11.32 15.69 1.55
CA GLU A 451 -10.33 16.71 1.21
C GLU A 451 -9.71 17.30 2.48
N ILE A 452 -8.38 17.30 2.56
CA ILE A 452 -7.58 17.87 3.66
C ILE A 452 -6.82 19.08 3.15
N TYR A 453 -6.81 20.15 3.94
CA TYR A 453 -6.19 21.42 3.56
C TYR A 453 -4.74 21.51 4.02
N SER A 454 -3.86 21.90 3.10
CA SER A 454 -2.49 22.27 3.42
C SER A 454 -2.36 23.77 3.68
N ASP A 455 -1.17 24.20 4.11
CA ASP A 455 -0.75 25.60 4.22
C ASP A 455 -0.82 26.39 2.90
N LYS A 456 -1.05 25.72 1.77
CA LYS A 456 -1.16 26.33 0.43
C LYS A 456 -2.60 26.65 0.03
N VAL A 457 -3.60 26.19 0.79
CA VAL A 457 -5.01 26.54 0.56
C VAL A 457 -5.25 28.02 0.90
N GLU A 458 -6.15 28.66 0.17
CA GLU A 458 -6.54 30.05 0.43
C GLU A 458 -7.03 30.22 1.89
N ARG A 459 -6.67 31.33 2.54
CA ARG A 459 -7.10 31.61 3.91
C ARG A 459 -8.60 31.82 3.99
N ASP A 460 -9.15 31.65 5.19
CA ASP A 460 -10.58 31.79 5.51
C ASP A 460 -11.49 30.77 4.78
N THR A 461 -10.93 29.62 4.35
CA THR A 461 -11.67 28.51 3.69
C THR A 461 -12.43 27.62 4.69
N GLY A 462 -12.20 27.77 6.00
CA GLY A 462 -12.73 26.88 7.03
C GLY A 462 -11.78 25.72 7.34
N THR A 463 -12.09 25.01 8.42
CA THR A 463 -11.39 23.78 8.81
C THR A 463 -11.65 22.67 7.80
N SER A 464 -10.65 21.83 7.57
CA SER A 464 -10.81 20.52 6.93
C SER A 464 -11.04 19.44 7.99
N PHE A 465 -10.50 18.23 7.82
CA PHE A 465 -10.68 17.12 8.76
C PHE A 465 -9.45 16.89 9.63
N GLN A 466 -9.70 16.53 10.89
CA GLN A 466 -8.69 16.10 11.84
C GLN A 466 -9.06 14.72 12.36
N PHE A 467 -8.10 13.79 12.38
CA PHE A 467 -8.35 12.41 12.79
C PHE A 467 -7.49 12.03 14.01
N PRO A 468 -7.93 11.01 14.78
CA PRO A 468 -7.07 10.32 15.73
C PRO A 468 -5.91 9.58 15.03
N ILE A 469 -4.97 9.10 15.83
CA ILE A 469 -3.79 8.36 15.36
C ILE A 469 -3.66 7.04 16.13
N ARG A 470 -3.28 5.98 15.42
CA ARG A 470 -2.66 4.77 16.00
C ARG A 470 -1.41 4.46 15.20
N LEU A 471 -0.29 4.30 15.88
CA LEU A 471 1.00 4.04 15.22
C LEU A 471 1.24 2.53 15.02
N VAL A 472 2.11 2.24 14.07
CA VAL A 472 2.63 0.90 13.77
C VAL A 472 4.17 0.95 13.65
N ALA A 473 4.83 -0.19 13.91
CA ALA A 473 6.27 -0.38 13.74
C ALA A 473 6.58 -1.83 13.33
N VAL A 474 7.80 -2.09 12.85
CA VAL A 474 8.29 -3.45 12.58
C VAL A 474 9.05 -3.95 13.80
N LYS A 475 8.81 -5.19 14.23
CA LYS A 475 9.50 -5.72 15.42
C LYS A 475 10.98 -5.98 15.15
N GLY A 476 11.87 -5.22 15.79
CA GLY A 476 13.31 -5.50 15.83
C GLY A 476 14.19 -4.66 14.91
N GLN A 477 13.68 -3.53 14.42
CA GLN A 477 14.49 -2.46 13.82
C GLN A 477 15.07 -1.51 14.87
#